data_AF-A0A343TGZ3-F1
#
_entry.id   AF-A0A343TGZ3-F1
#
_cell.length_a   1.000
_cell.length_b   1.000
_cell.length_c   1.000
_cell.angle_alpha   90.00
_cell.angle_beta   90.00
_cell.angle_gamma   90.00
#
_symmetry.space_group_name_H-M   'P 1'
#
loop_
_entity.id
_entity.type
_entity.pdbx_description
1 polymer ?
#
loop_
_entity_poly.entity_id
_entity_poly.type
_entity_poly.pdbx_seq_one_letter_code
_entity_poly.pdbx_strand_id
1 'polypeptide(L)'
;MVVVTFVAGAATGVGALPVFFRTDVSHRTYDAALGLAAGVMVAASVFGLILPGMEEGSLAVVVAGVFAGGGFLLVANRLIPHFHAQYRGLVGEGGVDEEASLTPTIRRAMLVGAAITMHNAPEGLAIGVGYASGLEEVALVLAIVIAIQNVPDGFAFAAGVAAGAMLAVVFREMVPSSHGHGYADAATAAFLVGFAVIVVVDTVVVL
;
A
#
# COMPACT_ATOMS: atom_id res chain seq x y z
N MET A 1 -9.61 -15.43 18.99
CA MET A 1 -8.55 -14.41 18.80
C MET A 1 -7.59 -14.74 17.66
N VAL A 2 -6.59 -15.64 17.82
CA VAL A 2 -5.49 -15.81 16.81
C VAL A 2 -5.98 -16.11 15.40
N VAL A 3 -6.93 -17.05 15.25
CA VAL A 3 -7.50 -17.38 13.93
C VAL A 3 -8.21 -16.16 13.31
N VAL A 4 -8.93 -15.39 14.12
CA VAL A 4 -9.68 -14.20 13.66
C VAL A 4 -8.73 -13.12 13.18
N THR A 5 -7.68 -12.81 13.95
CA THR A 5 -6.64 -11.85 13.55
C THR A 5 -5.89 -12.32 12.30
N PHE A 6 -5.60 -13.62 12.18
CA PHE A 6 -4.97 -14.18 10.99
C PHE A 6 -5.85 -14.03 9.75
N VAL A 7 -7.15 -14.35 9.84
CA VAL A 7 -8.10 -14.22 8.73
C VAL A 7 -8.22 -12.75 8.30
N ALA A 8 -8.30 -11.82 9.25
CA ALA A 8 -8.33 -10.39 8.94
C ALA A 8 -7.06 -9.92 8.22
N GLY A 9 -5.87 -10.37 8.65
CA GLY A 9 -4.61 -10.07 7.97
C GLY A 9 -4.48 -10.75 6.59
N ALA A 10 -4.99 -11.97 6.45
CA ALA A 10 -4.97 -12.70 5.18
C ALA A 10 -5.80 -12.01 4.08
N ALA A 11 -6.79 -11.20 4.46
CA ALA A 11 -7.59 -10.43 3.52
C ALA A 11 -6.74 -9.44 2.69
N THR A 12 -5.62 -8.93 3.22
CA THR A 12 -4.63 -8.16 2.44
C THR A 12 -4.04 -8.98 1.30
N GLY A 13 -3.71 -10.26 1.56
CA GLY A 13 -3.26 -11.17 0.52
C GLY A 13 -4.32 -11.45 -0.54
N VAL A 14 -5.58 -11.61 -0.11
CA VAL A 14 -6.72 -11.80 -1.03
C VAL A 14 -6.94 -10.57 -1.92
N GLY A 15 -6.81 -9.37 -1.34
CA GLY A 15 -6.88 -8.10 -2.06
C GLY A 15 -5.86 -7.96 -3.18
N ALA A 16 -4.70 -8.59 -3.06
CA ALA A 16 -3.67 -8.57 -4.11
C ALA A 16 -4.02 -9.47 -5.32
N LEU A 17 -4.91 -10.45 -5.17
CA LEU A 17 -5.21 -11.45 -6.21
C LEU A 17 -5.70 -10.88 -7.55
N PRO A 18 -6.57 -9.84 -7.60
CA PRO A 18 -7.08 -9.30 -8.85
C PRO A 18 -5.98 -8.81 -9.81
N VAL A 19 -4.82 -8.40 -9.29
CA VAL A 19 -3.70 -7.89 -10.09
C VAL A 19 -3.08 -8.97 -10.99
N PHE A 20 -3.21 -10.24 -10.63
CA PHE A 20 -2.76 -11.35 -11.49
C PHE A 20 -3.64 -11.54 -12.73
N PHE A 21 -4.86 -11.01 -12.73
CA PHE A 21 -5.83 -11.16 -13.83
C PHE A 21 -6.09 -9.86 -14.59
N ARG A 22 -5.93 -8.71 -13.92
CA ARG A 22 -6.02 -7.38 -14.52
C ARG A 22 -4.95 -6.46 -13.98
N THR A 23 -4.13 -5.93 -14.89
CA THR A 23 -3.09 -4.93 -14.61
C THR A 23 -3.62 -3.50 -14.70
N ASP A 24 -4.77 -3.31 -15.32
CA ASP A 24 -5.26 -1.99 -15.73
C ASP A 24 -6.36 -1.54 -14.76
N VAL A 25 -5.94 -0.85 -13.70
CA VAL A 25 -6.83 -0.35 -12.65
C VAL A 25 -7.05 1.13 -12.87
N SER A 26 -8.31 1.54 -13.07
CA SER A 26 -8.63 2.95 -13.21
C SER A 26 -8.33 3.72 -11.92
N HIS A 27 -7.86 4.97 -12.04
CA HIS A 27 -7.64 5.87 -10.89
C HIS A 27 -8.89 5.98 -10.01
N ARG A 28 -10.08 6.03 -10.62
CA ARG A 28 -11.34 6.06 -9.90
C ARG A 28 -11.55 4.83 -9.01
N THR A 29 -11.23 3.63 -9.49
CA THR A 29 -11.35 2.40 -8.70
C THR A 29 -10.35 2.39 -7.55
N TYR A 30 -9.12 2.82 -7.80
CA TYR A 30 -8.07 2.91 -6.79
C TYR A 30 -8.47 3.90 -5.68
N ASP A 31 -8.89 5.12 -6.05
CA ASP A 31 -9.30 6.16 -5.10
C ASP A 31 -10.57 5.77 -4.34
N ALA A 32 -11.53 5.10 -4.99
CA ALA A 32 -12.71 4.57 -4.32
C ALA A 32 -12.35 3.48 -3.30
N ALA A 33 -11.39 2.61 -3.62
CA ALA A 33 -10.91 1.56 -2.73
C ALA A 33 -10.22 2.18 -1.49
N LEU A 34 -9.34 3.17 -1.68
CA LEU A 34 -8.71 3.91 -0.59
C LEU A 34 -9.73 4.69 0.26
N GLY A 35 -10.70 5.34 -0.37
CA GLY A 35 -11.77 6.06 0.32
C GLY A 35 -12.65 5.14 1.16
N LEU A 36 -12.94 3.93 0.66
CA LEU A 36 -13.65 2.90 1.42
C LEU A 36 -12.84 2.45 2.63
N ALA A 37 -11.55 2.14 2.46
CA ALA A 37 -10.69 1.74 3.57
C ALA A 37 -10.60 2.82 4.65
N ALA A 38 -10.36 4.08 4.27
CA ALA A 38 -10.32 5.21 5.18
C ALA A 38 -11.64 5.39 5.95
N GLY A 39 -12.79 5.33 5.27
CA GLY A 39 -14.10 5.47 5.90
C GLY A 39 -14.39 4.34 6.89
N VAL A 40 -14.06 3.10 6.51
CA VAL A 40 -14.18 1.92 7.35
C VAL A 40 -13.32 2.03 8.61
N MET A 41 -12.08 2.50 8.49
CA MET A 41 -11.15 2.65 9.63
C MET A 41 -11.55 3.76 10.60
N VAL A 42 -12.09 4.87 10.10
CA VAL A 42 -12.66 5.92 10.97
C VAL A 42 -13.84 5.37 11.75
N ALA A 43 -14.76 4.66 11.08
CA ALA A 43 -15.91 4.05 11.73
C ALA A 43 -15.49 3.00 12.78
N ALA A 44 -14.54 2.13 12.44
CA ALA A 44 -13.97 1.14 13.37
C ALA A 44 -13.33 1.79 14.60
N SER A 45 -12.57 2.88 14.40
CA SER A 45 -11.95 3.62 15.49
C SER A 45 -12.99 4.21 16.44
N VAL A 46 -14.09 4.75 15.91
CA VAL A 46 -15.15 5.37 16.72
C VAL A 46 -15.99 4.31 17.41
N PHE A 47 -16.63 3.41 16.65
CA PHE A 47 -17.62 2.47 17.17
C PHE A 47 -17.01 1.22 17.80
N GLY A 48 -15.85 0.77 17.30
CA GLY A 48 -15.18 -0.44 17.78
C GLY A 48 -14.17 -0.21 18.91
N LEU A 49 -13.71 1.04 19.10
CA LEU A 49 -12.66 1.34 20.09
C LEU A 49 -13.01 2.52 21.00
N ILE A 50 -13.32 3.70 20.46
CA ILE A 50 -13.55 4.92 21.27
C ILE A 50 -14.80 4.79 22.13
N LEU A 51 -15.95 4.41 21.55
CA LEU A 51 -17.20 4.25 22.30
C LEU A 51 -17.05 3.19 23.39
N PRO A 52 -16.63 1.94 23.09
CA PRO A 52 -16.40 0.92 24.12
C PRO A 52 -15.37 1.37 25.17
N GLY A 53 -14.30 2.06 24.76
CA GLY A 53 -13.30 2.58 25.68
C GLY A 53 -13.83 3.66 26.63
N MET A 54 -14.84 4.43 26.21
CA MET A 54 -15.53 5.40 27.07
C MET A 54 -16.56 4.76 28.00
N GLU A 55 -17.07 3.59 27.65
CA GLU A 55 -17.98 2.81 28.51
C GLU A 55 -17.20 2.11 29.63
N GLU A 56 -16.02 1.57 29.31
CA GLU A 56 -15.14 0.87 30.27
C GLU A 56 -14.21 1.83 31.05
N GLY A 57 -13.97 3.04 30.54
CA GLY A 57 -12.98 3.98 31.04
C GLY A 57 -13.48 5.42 31.16
N SER A 58 -12.57 6.33 31.50
CA SER A 58 -12.89 7.77 31.49
C SER A 58 -12.49 8.40 30.16
N LEU A 59 -13.19 9.48 29.78
CA LEU A 59 -12.83 10.29 28.61
C LEU A 59 -11.35 10.70 28.62
N ALA A 60 -10.80 11.04 29.79
CA ALA A 60 -9.39 11.42 29.92
C ALA A 60 -8.44 10.27 29.54
N VAL A 61 -8.75 9.04 29.92
CA VAL A 61 -7.96 7.85 29.59
C VAL A 61 -8.06 7.54 28.10
N VAL A 62 -9.26 7.60 27.52
CA VAL A 62 -9.46 7.39 26.07
C VAL A 62 -8.71 8.43 25.25
N VAL A 63 -8.83 9.71 25.62
CA VAL A 63 -8.12 10.80 24.94
C VAL A 63 -6.61 10.63 25.06
N ALA A 64 -6.10 10.30 26.25
CA ALA A 64 -4.68 10.00 26.44
C ALA A 64 -4.22 8.81 25.58
N GLY A 65 -5.03 7.76 25.49
CA GLY A 65 -4.77 6.59 24.63
C GLY A 65 -4.73 6.94 23.15
N VAL A 66 -5.66 7.75 22.65
CA VAL A 66 -5.68 8.24 21.27
C VAL A 66 -4.42 9.04 20.96
N PHE A 67 -4.03 9.98 21.83
CA PHE A 67 -2.81 10.77 21.63
C PHE A 67 -1.54 9.93 21.75
N ALA A 68 -1.49 8.98 22.69
CA ALA A 68 -0.36 8.07 22.84
C ALA A 68 -0.21 7.15 21.61
N GLY A 69 -1.32 6.60 21.10
CA GLY A 69 -1.33 5.78 19.89
C GLY A 69 -0.96 6.57 18.65
N GLY A 70 -1.55 7.76 18.45
CA GLY A 70 -1.19 8.66 17.36
C GLY A 70 0.28 9.10 17.42
N GLY A 71 0.78 9.43 18.62
CA GLY A 71 2.17 9.76 18.86
C GLY A 71 3.12 8.59 18.57
N PHE A 72 2.76 7.38 18.99
CA PHE A 72 3.49 6.16 18.68
C PHE A 72 3.60 5.94 17.16
N LEU A 73 2.49 6.01 16.42
CA LEU A 73 2.50 5.88 14.97
C LEU A 73 3.35 6.95 14.29
N LEU A 74 3.27 8.20 14.78
CA LEU A 74 4.05 9.32 14.26
C LEU A 74 5.55 9.14 14.50
N VAL A 75 5.96 8.61 15.66
CA VAL A 75 7.34 8.25 15.96
C VAL A 75 7.80 7.07 15.11
N ALA A 76 7.01 6.00 15.00
CA ALA A 76 7.32 4.85 14.15
C ALA A 76 7.52 5.27 12.69
N ASN A 77 6.65 6.15 12.18
CA ASN A 77 6.74 6.71 10.84
C ASN A 77 8.02 7.56 10.64
N ARG A 78 8.50 8.25 11.68
CA ARG A 78 9.79 8.98 11.63
C ARG A 78 11.01 8.07 11.72
N LEU A 79 10.95 7.03 12.55
CA LEU A 79 12.05 6.08 12.73
C LEU A 79 12.27 5.18 11.52
N ILE A 80 11.23 5.00 10.70
CA ILE A 80 11.28 4.24 9.46
C ILE A 80 11.29 5.27 8.32
N PRO A 81 12.46 5.88 8.04
CA PRO A 81 12.57 6.95 7.08
C PRO A 81 12.10 6.44 5.72
N HIS A 82 11.22 7.23 5.11
CA HIS A 82 10.72 6.99 3.78
C HIS A 82 11.92 7.27 2.88
N PHE A 83 12.65 6.23 2.46
CA PHE A 83 13.92 6.32 1.73
C PHE A 83 13.81 6.96 0.32
N HIS A 84 12.78 7.75 0.04
CA HIS A 84 12.63 8.57 -1.15
C HIS A 84 13.72 9.65 -1.25
N ALA A 85 14.29 10.13 -0.14
CA ALA A 85 15.25 11.23 -0.15
C ALA A 85 16.72 10.81 -0.40
N GLN A 86 17.11 9.57 -0.10
CA GLN A 86 18.53 9.18 -0.10
C GLN A 86 19.01 8.60 -1.45
N TYR A 87 18.10 8.29 -2.37
CA TYR A 87 18.46 7.71 -3.67
C TYR A 87 19.06 8.74 -4.65
N ARG A 88 18.75 10.03 -4.47
CA ARG A 88 19.28 11.11 -5.31
C ARG A 88 20.72 11.52 -4.96
N GLY A 89 21.24 11.08 -3.82
CA GLY A 89 22.60 11.40 -3.34
C GLY A 89 23.61 10.25 -3.47
N LEU A 90 23.16 9.03 -3.77
CA LEU A 90 24.03 7.83 -3.86
C LEU A 90 24.25 7.34 -5.30
N VAL A 91 23.41 7.73 -6.26
CA VAL A 91 23.71 7.55 -7.70
C VAL A 91 24.49 8.78 -8.16
N GLY A 92 25.75 8.85 -7.73
CA GLY A 92 26.73 9.66 -8.40
C GLY A 92 26.90 9.16 -9.84
N GLU A 93 27.13 10.09 -10.76
CA GLU A 93 27.57 9.77 -12.12
C GLU A 93 28.87 8.95 -12.04
N GLY A 94 28.81 7.63 -12.24
CA GLY A 94 29.98 6.76 -12.23
C GLY A 94 29.74 5.47 -11.45
N GLY A 95 29.74 4.35 -12.15
CA GLY A 95 29.28 3.05 -11.67
C GLY A 95 30.11 2.41 -10.55
N VAL A 96 29.52 1.45 -9.85
CA VAL A 96 30.21 0.40 -9.08
C VAL A 96 29.30 -0.84 -8.96
N ASP A 97 29.83 -1.97 -9.40
CA ASP A 97 29.70 -3.38 -9.01
C ASP A 97 28.37 -4.00 -8.54
N GLU A 98 28.11 -5.15 -9.16
CA GLU A 98 26.85 -5.89 -9.31
C GLU A 98 26.58 -6.92 -8.20
N GLU A 99 27.06 -6.76 -6.96
CA GLU A 99 27.16 -7.93 -6.05
C GLU A 99 26.41 -7.90 -4.70
N ALA A 100 25.51 -6.96 -4.45
CA ALA A 100 24.64 -7.04 -3.26
C ALA A 100 23.27 -6.36 -3.39
N SER A 101 22.72 -6.23 -4.60
CA SER A 101 21.47 -5.52 -4.80
C SER A 101 20.31 -6.48 -5.07
N LEU A 102 19.41 -6.64 -4.09
CA LEU A 102 18.02 -6.96 -4.40
C LEU A 102 17.59 -5.98 -5.51
N THR A 103 17.03 -6.49 -6.61
CA THR A 103 16.59 -5.69 -7.75
C THR A 103 15.84 -4.44 -7.24
N PRO A 104 16.00 -3.24 -7.82
CA PRO A 104 15.31 -2.03 -7.35
C PRO A 104 13.79 -2.23 -7.16
N THR A 105 13.17 -3.12 -7.95
CA THR A 105 11.79 -3.58 -7.81
C THR A 105 11.54 -4.34 -6.50
N ILE A 106 12.39 -5.29 -6.14
CA ILE A 106 12.28 -6.10 -4.92
C ILE A 106 12.47 -5.23 -3.68
N ARG A 107 13.45 -4.32 -3.69
CA ARG A 107 13.67 -3.38 -2.59
C ARG A 107 12.45 -2.47 -2.37
N ARG A 108 11.83 -1.97 -3.44
CA ARG A 108 10.59 -1.17 -3.36
C ARG A 108 9.42 -2.00 -2.82
N ALA A 109 9.23 -3.21 -3.33
CA ALA A 109 8.20 -4.12 -2.85
C ALA A 109 8.38 -4.45 -1.35
N MET A 110 9.61 -4.66 -0.89
CA MET A 110 9.92 -4.86 0.54
C MET A 110 9.62 -3.63 1.39
N LEU A 111 9.99 -2.42 0.93
CA LEU A 111 9.73 -1.19 1.66
C LEU A 111 8.23 -0.91 1.80
N VAL A 112 7.46 -1.09 0.73
CA VAL A 112 6.01 -0.89 0.76
C VAL A 112 5.32 -2.02 1.53
N GLY A 113 5.78 -3.27 1.39
CA GLY A 113 5.30 -4.40 2.20
C GLY A 113 5.57 -4.19 3.70
N ALA A 114 6.72 -3.62 4.06
CA ALA A 114 7.02 -3.23 5.44
C ALA A 114 6.10 -2.12 5.94
N ALA A 115 5.78 -1.13 5.09
CA ALA A 115 4.82 -0.07 5.43
C ALA A 115 3.43 -0.63 5.72
N ILE A 116 2.93 -1.55 4.89
CA ILE A 116 1.64 -2.23 5.10
C ILE A 116 1.67 -3.08 6.37
N THR A 117 2.77 -3.81 6.60
CA THR A 117 2.92 -4.62 7.82
C THR A 117 2.82 -3.75 9.08
N MET A 118 3.42 -2.56 9.05
CA MET A 118 3.30 -1.60 10.16
C MET A 118 1.90 -1.05 10.34
N HIS A 119 1.10 -0.98 9.27
CA HIS A 119 -0.30 -0.57 9.33
C HIS A 119 -1.20 -1.66 9.91
N ASN A 120 -0.97 -2.91 9.50
CA ASN A 120 -1.73 -4.07 9.98
C ASN A 120 -1.42 -4.43 11.44
N ALA A 121 -0.29 -3.98 11.99
CA ALA A 121 0.07 -4.23 13.38
C ALA A 121 -0.91 -3.57 14.40
N PRO A 122 -1.23 -2.26 14.30
CA PRO A 122 -2.31 -1.62 15.05
C PRO A 122 -3.68 -2.32 14.93
N GLU A 123 -4.05 -2.77 13.74
CA GLU A 123 -5.31 -3.49 13.51
C GLU A 123 -5.35 -4.82 14.28
N GLY A 124 -4.26 -5.60 14.18
CA GLY A 124 -4.13 -6.84 14.93
C GLY A 124 -4.16 -6.62 16.44
N LEU A 125 -3.52 -5.55 16.92
CA LEU A 125 -3.57 -5.15 18.33
C LEU A 125 -4.99 -4.75 18.74
N ALA A 126 -5.72 -4.01 17.92
CA ALA A 126 -7.09 -3.57 18.21
C ALA A 126 -8.05 -4.78 18.37
N ILE A 127 -7.97 -5.76 17.47
CA ILE A 127 -8.71 -7.03 17.59
C ILE A 127 -8.30 -7.77 18.87
N GLY A 128 -7.00 -7.85 19.15
CA GLY A 128 -6.45 -8.52 20.33
C GLY A 128 -6.92 -7.89 21.64
N VAL A 129 -6.92 -6.56 21.73
CA VAL A 129 -7.42 -5.80 22.89
C VAL A 129 -8.91 -6.05 23.09
N GLY A 130 -9.72 -6.01 22.03
CA GLY A 130 -11.16 -6.31 22.14
C GLY A 130 -11.43 -7.69 22.76
N TYR A 131 -10.71 -8.73 22.30
CA TYR A 131 -10.81 -10.07 22.91
C TYR A 131 -10.28 -10.11 24.35
N ALA A 132 -9.16 -9.45 24.64
CA ALA A 132 -8.57 -9.42 25.99
C ALA A 132 -9.44 -8.67 27.01
N SER A 133 -10.23 -7.71 26.54
CA SER A 133 -11.19 -6.94 27.36
C SER A 133 -12.53 -7.63 27.55
N GLY A 134 -12.73 -8.86 27.03
CA GLY A 134 -14.00 -9.59 27.14
C GLY A 134 -15.10 -9.09 26.18
N LEU A 135 -14.76 -8.18 25.25
CA LEU A 135 -15.68 -7.61 24.26
C LEU A 135 -15.66 -8.44 22.97
N GLU A 136 -15.95 -9.75 23.07
CA GLU A 136 -15.76 -10.69 21.95
C GLU A 136 -16.61 -10.36 20.72
N GLU A 137 -17.85 -9.91 20.91
CA GLU A 137 -18.74 -9.49 19.82
C GLU A 137 -18.20 -8.26 19.11
N VAL A 138 -17.74 -7.26 19.87
CA VAL A 138 -17.11 -6.04 19.33
C VAL A 138 -15.82 -6.39 18.58
N ALA A 139 -14.99 -7.28 19.14
CA ALA A 139 -13.75 -7.72 18.53
C ALA A 139 -13.98 -8.49 17.22
N LEU A 140 -15.04 -9.31 17.16
CA LEU A 140 -15.41 -10.03 15.95
C LEU A 140 -15.91 -9.06 14.86
N VAL A 141 -16.78 -8.12 15.21
CA VAL A 141 -17.24 -7.07 14.28
C VAL A 141 -16.05 -6.25 13.78
N LEU A 142 -15.17 -5.81 14.68
CA LEU A 142 -13.96 -5.07 14.35
C LEU A 142 -13.06 -5.87 13.39
N ALA A 143 -12.87 -7.16 13.63
CA ALA A 143 -12.08 -8.02 12.75
C ALA A 143 -12.69 -8.18 11.35
N ILE A 144 -14.02 -8.29 11.23
CA ILE A 144 -14.70 -8.34 9.92
C ILE A 144 -14.51 -7.02 9.17
N VAL A 145 -14.68 -5.91 9.87
CA VAL A 145 -14.56 -4.55 9.32
C VAL A 145 -13.11 -4.31 8.83
N ILE A 146 -12.12 -4.72 9.61
CA ILE A 146 -10.70 -4.71 9.21
C ILE A 146 -10.44 -5.66 8.03
N ALA A 147 -11.02 -6.86 8.02
CA ALA A 147 -10.84 -7.77 6.88
C ALA A 147 -11.36 -7.15 5.57
N ILE A 148 -12.48 -6.42 5.64
CA ILE A 148 -13.07 -5.75 4.47
C ILE A 148 -12.15 -4.66 3.91
N GLN A 149 -11.53 -3.82 4.75
CA GLN A 149 -10.65 -2.76 4.28
C GLN A 149 -9.25 -3.25 3.85
N ASN A 150 -8.80 -4.38 4.40
CA ASN A 150 -7.54 -5.00 4.03
C ASN A 150 -7.52 -5.47 2.57
N VAL A 151 -8.69 -5.79 1.99
CA VAL A 151 -8.81 -6.13 0.57
C VAL A 151 -8.41 -4.95 -0.35
N PRO A 152 -9.02 -3.75 -0.24
CA PRO A 152 -8.54 -2.52 -0.88
C PRO A 152 -7.04 -2.26 -0.72
N ASP A 153 -6.48 -2.40 0.48
CA ASP A 153 -5.07 -2.11 0.76
C ASP A 153 -4.14 -3.08 0.02
N GLY A 154 -4.47 -4.36 0.05
CA GLY A 154 -3.76 -5.40 -0.68
C GLY A 154 -3.78 -5.19 -2.19
N PHE A 155 -4.93 -4.77 -2.70
CA PHE A 155 -5.11 -4.44 -4.11
C PHE A 155 -4.26 -3.23 -4.52
N ALA A 156 -4.34 -2.14 -3.75
CA ALA A 156 -3.61 -0.91 -4.00
C ALA A 156 -2.08 -1.15 -4.00
N PHE A 157 -1.60 -1.97 -3.07
CA PHE A 157 -0.21 -2.41 -3.02
C PHE A 157 0.22 -3.17 -4.27
N ALA A 158 -0.51 -4.24 -4.61
CA ALA A 158 -0.16 -5.10 -5.72
C ALA A 158 -0.19 -4.34 -7.05
N ALA A 159 -1.16 -3.45 -7.25
CA ALA A 159 -1.27 -2.62 -8.45
C ALA A 159 -0.06 -1.68 -8.61
N GLY A 160 0.38 -1.04 -7.53
CA GLY A 160 1.57 -0.18 -7.54
C GLY A 160 2.86 -0.95 -7.84
N VAL A 161 3.01 -2.15 -7.27
CA VAL A 161 4.16 -3.03 -7.56
C VAL A 161 4.16 -3.47 -9.03
N ALA A 162 3.01 -3.88 -9.57
CA ALA A 162 2.88 -4.30 -10.97
C ALA A 162 3.22 -3.16 -11.94
N ALA A 163 2.69 -1.96 -11.73
CA ALA A 163 3.01 -0.78 -12.54
C ALA A 163 4.51 -0.44 -12.48
N GLY A 164 5.11 -0.48 -11.30
CA GLY A 164 6.54 -0.25 -11.12
C GLY A 164 7.42 -1.30 -11.81
N ALA A 165 7.03 -2.57 -11.78
CA ALA A 165 7.72 -3.65 -12.48
C ALA A 165 7.69 -3.46 -14.00
N MET A 166 6.53 -3.10 -14.56
CA MET A 166 6.38 -2.81 -15.99
C MET A 166 7.25 -1.65 -16.45
N LEU A 167 7.29 -0.54 -15.69
CA LEU A 167 8.19 0.58 -15.99
C LEU A 167 9.67 0.18 -15.95
N ALA A 168 10.06 -0.65 -14.99
CA ALA A 168 11.44 -1.13 -14.90
C ALA A 168 11.84 -1.94 -16.15
N VAL A 169 10.99 -2.84 -16.64
CA VAL A 169 11.22 -3.59 -17.88
C VAL A 169 11.33 -2.65 -19.08
N VAL A 170 10.43 -1.67 -19.19
CA VAL A 170 10.46 -0.69 -20.27
C VAL A 170 11.80 0.06 -20.32
N PHE A 171 12.28 0.58 -19.18
CA PHE A 171 13.51 1.36 -19.15
C PHE A 171 14.79 0.53 -19.19
N ARG A 172 14.80 -0.69 -18.64
CA ARG A 172 16.01 -1.52 -18.58
C ARG A 172 16.22 -2.37 -19.83
N GLU A 173 15.13 -2.75 -20.50
CA GLU A 173 15.20 -3.71 -21.59
C GLU A 173 14.68 -3.11 -22.89
N MET A 174 13.44 -2.62 -22.91
CA MET A 174 12.77 -2.22 -24.16
C MET A 174 13.40 -0.96 -24.78
N VAL A 175 13.60 0.11 -23.99
CA VAL A 175 14.17 1.37 -24.48
C VAL A 175 15.63 1.21 -24.90
N PRO A 176 16.52 0.56 -24.12
CA PRO A 176 17.88 0.30 -24.58
C PRO A 176 17.94 -0.57 -25.85
N SER A 177 17.11 -1.63 -25.91
CA SER A 177 17.05 -2.52 -27.07
C SER A 177 16.58 -1.80 -28.34
N SER A 178 15.60 -0.89 -28.23
CA SER A 178 15.10 -0.13 -29.38
C SER A 178 16.15 0.81 -29.99
N HIS A 179 17.17 1.20 -29.21
CA HIS A 179 18.26 2.06 -29.67
C HIS A 179 19.47 1.29 -30.20
N GLY A 180 19.46 -0.06 -30.14
CA GLY A 180 20.62 -0.90 -30.46
C GLY A 180 21.01 -1.01 -31.95
N HIS A 181 20.16 -0.56 -32.87
CA HIS A 181 20.33 -0.81 -34.32
C HIS A 181 20.59 0.46 -35.17
N GLY A 182 20.94 1.59 -34.54
CA GLY A 182 21.27 2.84 -35.25
C GLY A 182 20.07 3.70 -35.68
N TYR A 183 18.84 3.33 -35.29
CA TYR A 183 17.60 4.06 -35.60
C TYR A 183 16.98 4.75 -34.37
N ALA A 184 17.81 5.34 -33.52
CA ALA A 184 17.41 5.96 -32.25
C ALA A 184 16.28 7.00 -32.41
N ASP A 185 16.39 7.88 -33.40
CA ASP A 185 15.41 8.94 -33.64
C ASP A 185 14.04 8.36 -34.05
N ALA A 186 14.03 7.33 -34.89
CA ALA A 186 12.81 6.64 -35.30
C ALA A 186 12.18 5.85 -34.13
N ALA A 187 12.99 5.20 -33.31
CA ALA A 187 12.52 4.51 -32.10
C ALA A 187 11.91 5.49 -31.10
N THR A 188 12.52 6.65 -30.90
CA THR A 188 12.00 7.72 -30.03
C THR A 188 10.70 8.29 -30.58
N ALA A 189 10.61 8.56 -31.89
CA ALA A 189 9.39 9.02 -32.53
C ALA A 189 8.24 7.99 -32.39
N ALA A 190 8.52 6.71 -32.60
CA ALA A 190 7.54 5.63 -32.43
C ALA A 190 7.05 5.51 -30.97
N PHE A 191 7.95 5.66 -29.99
CA PHE A 191 7.58 5.71 -28.57
C PHE A 191 6.63 6.89 -28.28
N LEU A 192 6.95 8.09 -28.75
CA LEU A 192 6.11 9.28 -28.54
C LEU A 192 4.73 9.13 -29.20
N VAL A 193 4.67 8.56 -30.40
CA VAL A 193 3.40 8.26 -31.08
C VAL A 193 2.59 7.24 -30.27
N GLY A 194 3.21 6.13 -29.83
CA GLY A 194 2.54 5.12 -29.01
C GLY A 194 2.02 5.69 -27.69
N PHE A 195 2.79 6.56 -27.04
CA PHE A 195 2.37 7.27 -25.83
C PHE A 195 1.19 8.22 -26.10
N ALA A 196 1.23 8.99 -27.18
CA ALA A 196 0.12 9.87 -27.57
C ALA A 196 -1.16 9.08 -27.87
N VAL A 197 -1.04 7.93 -28.56
CA VAL A 197 -2.17 7.05 -28.85
C VAL A 197 -2.84 6.57 -27.57
N ILE A 198 -2.06 6.06 -26.59
CA ILE A 198 -2.67 5.57 -25.36
C ILE A 198 -3.30 6.69 -24.53
N VAL A 199 -2.72 7.90 -24.50
CA VAL A 199 -3.34 9.06 -23.84
C VAL A 199 -4.66 9.45 -24.50
N VAL A 200 -4.73 9.46 -25.82
CA VAL A 200 -5.99 9.73 -26.55
C VAL A 200 -7.02 8.64 -26.30
N VAL A 201 -6.62 7.37 -26.33
CA VAL A 201 -7.52 6.26 -26.02
C VAL A 201 -8.06 6.36 -24.59
N ASP A 202 -7.19 6.61 -23.60
CA ASP A 202 -7.59 6.76 -22.20
C ASP A 202 -8.57 7.91 -22.01
N THR A 203 -8.25 9.10 -22.54
CA THR A 203 -9.14 10.26 -22.47
C THR A 203 -10.50 10.05 -23.15
N VAL A 204 -10.58 9.26 -24.22
CA VAL A 204 -11.85 8.99 -24.92
C VAL A 204 -12.67 7.88 -24.26
N VAL A 205 -12.02 6.89 -23.65
CA VAL A 205 -12.68 5.71 -23.08
C VAL A 205 -13.08 5.92 -21.61
N VAL A 206 -12.33 6.73 -20.86
CA VAL A 206 -12.52 6.93 -19.42
C VAL A 206 -13.43 8.13 -19.09
N LEU A 207 -13.62 9.06 -20.04
CA LEU A 207 -14.66 10.11 -19.98
C LEU A 207 -16.04 9.56 -20.35
#